data_AF-A0A382MRA4-F1
#
_entry.id   AF-A0A382MRA4-F1
#
_cell.length_a   1.000
_cell.length_b   1.000
_cell.length_c   1.000
_cell.angle_alpha   90.00
_cell.angle_beta   90.00
_cell.angle_gamma   90.00
#
_symmetry.space_group_name_H-M   'P 1'
#
loop_
_entity.id
_entity.type
_entity.pdbx_description
1 polymer ?
#
loop_
_entity_poly.entity_id
_entity_poly.type
_entity_poly.pdbx_seq_one_letter_code
_entity_poly.pdbx_strand_id
1 'polypeptide(L)'
;MVTAINDDLFSQTIVDDPYTYFNQIRQDDPVHWNEKYELWLVSRYTDLVWVARHPEVFSSEWWKRDPRSPYPEIDESDMGLYQYVREFFSDWFIQHDRPEHAEMRMVVHGYFNPKAMEQWRPMVQNAVQSLLDEAEERGTMDAMKDFAIPLPLLVIAQMMGMPNQDRTFIRELAENLLFLGRGELDRMQPLTDGIKGLLDYLSPIVDERVKNPG
;
A
#
# COMPACT_ATOMS: atom_id res chain seq x y z
N MET A 1 3.36 -35.84 -12.90
CA MET A 1 2.38 -35.61 -11.81
C MET A 1 2.30 -34.11 -11.66
N VAL A 2 1.14 -33.51 -11.92
CA VAL A 2 0.92 -32.09 -11.64
C VAL A 2 0.93 -31.96 -10.12
N THR A 3 1.91 -31.26 -9.56
CA THR A 3 1.93 -30.97 -8.13
C THR A 3 0.74 -30.07 -7.84
N ALA A 4 -0.08 -30.42 -6.84
CA ALA A 4 -1.21 -29.59 -6.46
C ALA A 4 -0.72 -28.17 -6.11
N ILE A 5 -1.41 -27.15 -6.63
CA ILE A 5 -1.15 -25.75 -6.28
C ILE A 5 -1.65 -25.54 -4.85
N ASN A 6 -0.84 -24.91 -4.00
CA ASN A 6 -1.23 -24.56 -2.64
C ASN A 6 -2.08 -23.28 -2.67
N ASP A 7 -3.31 -23.36 -2.15
CA ASP A 7 -4.23 -22.23 -2.15
C ASP A 7 -4.01 -21.24 -0.99
N ASP A 8 -3.12 -21.54 -0.05
CA ASP A 8 -2.79 -20.66 1.07
C ASP A 8 -1.72 -19.61 0.71
N LEU A 9 -2.10 -18.62 -0.10
CA LEU A 9 -1.26 -17.51 -0.56
C LEU A 9 -0.50 -16.75 0.53
N PHE A 10 -1.02 -16.77 1.76
CA PHE A 10 -0.44 -16.06 2.90
C PHE A 10 0.36 -16.98 3.83
N SER A 11 0.53 -18.26 3.46
CA SER A 11 1.40 -19.18 4.18
C SER A 11 2.86 -18.70 4.14
N GLN A 12 3.59 -18.91 5.23
CA GLN A 12 4.98 -18.47 5.35
C GLN A 12 5.85 -19.01 4.19
N THR A 13 5.65 -20.26 3.77
CA THR A 13 6.37 -20.86 2.65
C THR A 13 6.18 -20.09 1.34
N ILE A 14 4.98 -19.59 1.06
CA ILE A 14 4.70 -18.80 -0.15
C ILE A 14 5.21 -17.37 0.01
N VAL A 15 5.09 -16.78 1.20
CA VAL A 15 5.61 -15.43 1.49
C VAL A 15 7.14 -15.39 1.38
N ASP A 16 7.83 -16.47 1.79
CA ASP A 16 9.29 -16.58 1.73
C ASP A 16 9.81 -16.81 0.31
N ASP A 17 9.05 -17.52 -0.54
CA ASP A 17 9.41 -17.77 -1.95
C ASP A 17 8.19 -17.64 -2.90
N PRO A 18 7.68 -16.41 -3.10
CA PRO A 18 6.52 -16.19 -3.95
C PRO A 18 6.86 -16.42 -5.43
N TYR A 19 8.13 -16.32 -5.81
CA TYR A 19 8.56 -16.47 -7.20
C TYR A 19 8.41 -17.90 -7.69
N THR A 20 8.82 -18.88 -6.88
CA THR A 20 8.62 -20.30 -7.19
C THR A 20 7.14 -20.64 -7.26
N TYR A 21 6.35 -20.16 -6.29
CA TYR A 21 4.91 -20.36 -6.25
C TYR A 21 4.21 -19.82 -7.51
N PHE A 22 4.39 -18.54 -7.82
CA PHE A 22 3.77 -17.95 -9.01
C PHE A 22 4.36 -18.50 -10.31
N ASN A 23 5.58 -19.06 -10.31
CA ASN A 23 6.12 -19.75 -11.47
C ASN A 23 5.35 -21.04 -11.79
N GLN A 24 4.99 -21.81 -10.77
CA GLN A 24 4.17 -23.01 -10.94
C GLN A 24 2.80 -22.64 -11.55
N ILE A 25 2.11 -21.64 -10.97
CA ILE A 25 0.82 -21.17 -11.51
C ILE A 25 0.97 -20.73 -12.97
N ARG A 26 1.99 -19.92 -13.30
CA ARG A 26 2.21 -19.47 -14.69
C ARG A 26 2.39 -20.60 -15.70
N GLN A 27 3.02 -21.69 -15.28
CA GLN A 27 3.34 -22.84 -16.14
C GLN A 27 2.17 -23.81 -16.28
N ASP A 28 1.53 -24.14 -15.16
CA ASP A 28 0.60 -25.27 -15.07
C ASP A 28 -0.87 -24.83 -15.16
N ASP A 29 -1.23 -23.70 -14.54
CA ASP A 29 -2.62 -23.20 -14.47
C ASP A 29 -2.63 -21.65 -14.39
N PRO A 30 -2.39 -20.95 -15.51
CA PRO A 30 -2.09 -19.51 -15.49
C PRO A 30 -3.26 -18.61 -15.06
N VAL A 31 -4.48 -19.15 -15.07
CA VAL A 31 -5.73 -18.54 -14.59
C VAL A 31 -6.34 -19.53 -13.59
N HIS A 32 -5.80 -19.52 -12.38
CA HIS A 32 -6.09 -20.52 -11.36
C HIS A 32 -7.25 -20.08 -10.47
N TRP A 33 -8.22 -20.97 -10.24
CA TRP A 33 -9.22 -20.77 -9.20
C TRP A 33 -8.64 -21.20 -7.86
N ASN A 34 -8.47 -20.24 -6.95
CA ASN A 34 -8.03 -20.47 -5.59
C ASN A 34 -9.24 -20.77 -4.71
N GLU A 35 -9.38 -22.02 -4.26
CA GLU A 35 -10.56 -22.46 -3.50
C GLU A 35 -10.60 -21.86 -2.09
N LYS A 36 -9.42 -21.62 -1.47
CA LYS A 36 -9.35 -21.12 -0.08
C LYS A 36 -9.91 -19.71 0.07
N TYR A 37 -9.59 -18.82 -0.88
CA TYR A 37 -10.01 -17.41 -0.84
C TYR A 37 -11.10 -17.09 -1.86
N GLU A 38 -11.53 -18.07 -2.65
CA GLU A 38 -12.53 -17.89 -3.71
C GLU A 38 -12.11 -16.79 -4.70
N LEU A 39 -10.85 -16.85 -5.15
CA LEU A 39 -10.22 -15.85 -6.02
C LEU A 39 -9.75 -16.47 -7.33
N TRP A 40 -9.85 -15.70 -8.42
CA TRP A 40 -9.11 -16.01 -9.64
C TRP A 40 -7.70 -15.40 -9.57
N LEU A 41 -6.67 -16.23 -9.69
CA LEU A 41 -5.28 -15.83 -9.79
C LEU A 41 -4.84 -15.78 -11.24
N VAL A 42 -4.56 -14.58 -11.74
CA VAL A 42 -4.02 -14.36 -13.09
C VAL A 42 -2.52 -14.11 -12.98
N SER A 43 -1.71 -14.93 -13.63
CA SER A 43 -0.26 -14.97 -13.34
C SER A 43 0.63 -14.63 -14.54
N ARG A 44 0.14 -14.74 -15.77
CA ARG A 44 0.91 -14.38 -16.97
C ARG A 44 0.93 -12.87 -17.18
N TYR A 45 2.09 -12.36 -17.59
CA TYR A 45 2.28 -10.93 -17.86
C TYR A 45 1.28 -10.38 -18.89
N THR A 46 1.06 -11.11 -20.00
CA THR A 46 0.13 -10.68 -21.06
C THR A 46 -1.29 -10.53 -20.54
N ASP A 47 -1.71 -11.45 -19.67
CA ASP A 47 -3.08 -11.51 -19.16
C ASP A 47 -3.28 -10.42 -18.10
N LEU A 48 -2.28 -10.19 -17.23
CA LEU A 48 -2.27 -9.08 -16.29
C LEU A 48 -2.30 -7.71 -16.98
N VAL A 49 -1.52 -7.53 -18.06
CA VAL A 49 -1.56 -6.29 -18.87
C VAL A 49 -2.93 -6.10 -19.52
N TRP A 50 -3.57 -7.18 -19.96
CA TRP A 50 -4.92 -7.12 -20.50
C TRP A 50 -5.92 -6.71 -19.42
N VAL A 51 -5.94 -7.41 -18.26
CA VAL A 51 -6.79 -7.07 -17.10
C VAL A 51 -6.65 -5.60 -16.71
N ALA A 52 -5.41 -5.13 -16.52
CA ALA A 52 -5.13 -3.74 -16.12
C ALA A 52 -5.55 -2.68 -17.15
N ARG A 53 -5.76 -3.06 -18.41
CA ARG A 53 -6.16 -2.17 -19.51
C ARG A 53 -7.66 -2.18 -19.81
N HIS A 54 -8.43 -3.08 -19.20
CA HIS A 54 -9.87 -3.23 -19.42
C HIS A 54 -10.65 -2.97 -18.12
N PRO A 55 -10.56 -1.76 -17.52
CA PRO A 55 -11.26 -1.43 -16.27
C PRO A 55 -12.79 -1.49 -16.40
N GLU A 56 -13.33 -1.41 -17.61
CA GLU A 56 -14.75 -1.65 -17.90
C GLU A 56 -15.19 -3.11 -17.67
N VAL A 57 -14.24 -4.04 -17.66
CA VAL A 57 -14.45 -5.46 -17.34
C VAL A 57 -13.96 -5.76 -15.92
N PHE A 58 -12.80 -5.23 -15.54
CA PHE A 58 -12.14 -5.44 -14.25
C PHE A 58 -12.16 -4.18 -13.40
N SER A 59 -13.26 -4.01 -12.67
CA SER A 59 -13.46 -2.90 -11.75
C SER A 59 -12.37 -2.85 -10.66
N SER A 60 -11.96 -1.65 -10.27
CA SER A 60 -11.05 -1.43 -9.14
C SER A 60 -11.76 -1.22 -7.81
N GLU A 61 -13.10 -1.18 -7.79
CA GLU A 61 -13.93 -0.92 -6.61
C GLU A 61 -14.10 -2.16 -5.70
N TRP A 62 -13.04 -2.93 -5.51
CA TRP A 62 -13.14 -4.23 -4.83
C TRP A 62 -13.53 -4.06 -3.35
N TRP A 63 -13.00 -3.07 -2.63
CA TRP A 63 -13.42 -2.79 -1.25
C TRP A 63 -14.92 -2.51 -1.13
N LYS A 64 -15.53 -1.87 -2.13
CA LYS A 64 -16.97 -1.59 -2.14
C LYS A 64 -17.78 -2.80 -2.56
N ARG A 65 -17.35 -3.52 -3.59
CA ARG A 65 -18.17 -4.51 -4.31
C ARG A 65 -18.00 -5.94 -3.81
N ASP A 66 -16.90 -6.26 -3.15
CA ASP A 66 -16.61 -7.63 -2.74
C ASP A 66 -17.42 -8.03 -1.48
N PRO A 67 -18.37 -8.96 -1.58
CA PRO A 67 -19.20 -9.34 -0.44
C PRO A 67 -18.52 -10.35 0.49
N ARG A 68 -17.34 -10.87 0.13
CA ARG A 68 -16.68 -11.95 0.87
C ARG A 68 -16.14 -11.49 2.23
N SER A 69 -15.92 -12.47 3.09
CA SER A 69 -15.20 -12.30 4.34
C SER A 69 -13.77 -11.79 4.07
N PRO A 70 -13.15 -11.08 5.04
CA PRO A 70 -11.76 -10.68 4.94
C PRO A 70 -10.86 -11.87 4.62
N TYR A 71 -9.98 -11.68 3.64
CA TYR A 71 -8.90 -12.61 3.33
C TYR A 71 -7.55 -11.86 3.37
N PRO A 72 -6.52 -12.43 4.02
CA PRO A 72 -6.56 -13.65 4.84
C PRO A 72 -7.47 -13.50 6.06
N GLU A 73 -7.75 -14.57 6.80
CA GLU A 73 -8.67 -14.52 7.94
C GLU A 73 -8.23 -13.48 9.00
N ILE A 74 -9.19 -12.95 9.75
CA ILE A 74 -8.96 -12.07 10.91
C ILE A 74 -9.69 -12.65 12.12
N ASP A 75 -9.36 -12.18 13.32
CA ASP A 75 -10.13 -12.51 14.52
C ASP A 75 -11.59 -12.05 14.39
N GLU A 76 -12.54 -12.89 14.79
CA GLU A 76 -13.97 -12.57 14.70
C GLU A 76 -14.33 -11.29 15.49
N SER A 77 -13.59 -10.99 16.56
CA SER A 77 -13.72 -9.75 17.34
C SER A 77 -13.40 -8.48 16.53
N ASP A 78 -12.62 -8.60 15.47
CA ASP A 78 -12.09 -7.49 14.67
C ASP A 78 -12.98 -7.15 13.48
N MET A 79 -14.11 -7.85 13.29
CA MET A 79 -15.03 -7.58 12.17
C MET A 79 -15.55 -6.13 12.14
N GLY A 80 -15.72 -5.49 13.30
CA GLY A 80 -16.08 -4.07 13.38
C GLY A 80 -14.95 -3.16 12.92
N LEU A 81 -13.70 -3.50 13.23
CA LEU A 81 -12.51 -2.78 12.77
C LEU A 81 -12.32 -2.96 11.26
N TYR A 82 -12.53 -4.19 10.76
CA TYR A 82 -12.52 -4.48 9.33
C TYR A 82 -13.53 -3.63 8.56
N GLN A 83 -14.76 -3.47 9.07
CA GLN A 83 -15.75 -2.61 8.42
C GLN A 83 -15.29 -1.15 8.36
N TYR A 84 -14.72 -0.62 9.44
CA TYR A 84 -14.14 0.73 9.46
C TYR A 84 -13.00 0.90 8.44
N VAL A 85 -12.06 -0.05 8.42
CA VAL A 85 -10.95 -0.10 7.46
C VAL A 85 -11.46 -0.14 6.02
N ARG A 86 -12.46 -1.00 5.75
CA ARG A 86 -13.10 -1.17 4.45
C ARG A 86 -13.75 0.13 3.98
N GLU A 87 -14.49 0.81 4.84
CA GLU A 87 -15.11 2.11 4.54
C GLU A 87 -14.03 3.16 4.21
N PHE A 88 -13.00 3.25 5.05
CA PHE A 88 -11.89 4.20 4.83
C PHE A 88 -11.18 3.99 3.49
N PHE A 89 -10.80 2.75 3.15
CA PHE A 89 -10.11 2.47 1.90
C PHE A 89 -11.02 2.54 0.67
N SER A 90 -12.33 2.31 0.84
CA SER A 90 -13.32 2.42 -0.25
C SER A 90 -13.34 3.81 -0.88
N ASP A 91 -13.02 4.86 -0.12
CA ASP A 91 -13.03 6.25 -0.58
C ASP A 91 -11.70 6.70 -1.23
N TRP A 92 -10.68 5.84 -1.23
CA TRP A 92 -9.42 6.14 -1.92
C TRP A 92 -9.62 6.12 -3.42
N PHE A 93 -9.08 7.11 -4.15
CA PHE A 93 -9.33 7.22 -5.59
C PHE A 93 -8.93 5.96 -6.40
N ILE A 94 -7.95 5.17 -5.94
CA ILE A 94 -7.57 3.87 -6.54
C ILE A 94 -8.68 2.81 -6.45
N GLN A 95 -9.70 3.03 -5.63
CA GLN A 95 -10.89 2.19 -5.43
C GLN A 95 -12.15 2.74 -6.12
N HIS A 96 -11.96 3.56 -7.16
CA HIS A 96 -13.03 4.07 -8.00
C HIS A 96 -12.79 3.67 -9.45
N ASP A 97 -13.88 3.43 -10.19
CA ASP A 97 -13.84 3.33 -11.65
C ASP A 97 -14.03 4.71 -12.30
N ARG A 98 -14.09 4.77 -13.63
CA ARG A 98 -14.48 6.01 -14.34
C ARG A 98 -15.99 6.25 -14.18
N PRO A 99 -16.44 7.53 -14.11
CA PRO A 99 -15.64 8.76 -14.26
C PRO A 99 -14.91 9.25 -12.99
N GLU A 100 -15.33 8.81 -11.80
CA GLU A 100 -14.91 9.37 -10.51
C GLU A 100 -13.38 9.28 -10.30
N HIS A 101 -12.77 8.14 -10.64
CA HIS A 101 -11.31 8.00 -10.58
C HIS A 101 -10.58 9.02 -11.47
N ALA A 102 -11.14 9.35 -12.65
CA ALA A 102 -10.50 10.31 -13.54
C ALA A 102 -10.55 11.73 -12.92
N GLU A 103 -11.68 12.10 -12.33
CA GLU A 103 -11.88 13.39 -11.66
C GLU A 103 -10.94 13.55 -10.46
N MET A 104 -10.90 12.56 -9.57
CA MET A 104 -10.00 12.56 -8.41
C MET A 104 -8.52 12.57 -8.84
N ARG A 105 -8.15 11.77 -9.84
CA ARG A 105 -6.78 11.71 -10.35
C ARG A 105 -6.31 13.04 -10.93
N MET A 106 -7.19 13.82 -11.55
CA MET A 106 -6.83 15.13 -12.10
C MET A 106 -6.32 16.09 -11.03
N VAL A 107 -6.86 16.02 -9.80
CA VAL A 107 -6.44 16.87 -8.67
C VAL A 107 -4.97 16.65 -8.31
N VAL A 108 -4.53 15.39 -8.30
CA VAL A 108 -3.15 15.04 -7.89
C VAL A 108 -2.16 15.02 -9.05
N HIS A 109 -2.62 14.79 -10.29
CA HIS A 109 -1.73 14.56 -11.44
C HIS A 109 -0.74 15.69 -11.70
N GLY A 110 -1.13 16.94 -11.43
CA GLY A 110 -0.28 18.12 -11.59
C GLY A 110 1.01 18.06 -10.75
N TYR A 111 1.01 17.36 -9.62
CA TYR A 111 2.16 17.22 -8.73
C TYR A 111 3.12 16.08 -9.12
N PHE A 112 2.70 15.20 -10.03
CA PHE A 112 3.44 14.00 -10.43
C PHE A 112 3.84 13.98 -11.91
N ASN A 113 3.92 15.14 -12.55
CA ASN A 113 4.44 15.26 -13.91
C ASN A 113 5.98 15.32 -13.93
N PRO A 114 6.66 15.07 -15.07
CA PRO A 114 8.12 15.06 -15.15
C PRO A 114 8.80 16.33 -14.64
N LYS A 115 8.20 17.51 -14.86
CA LYS A 115 8.75 18.79 -14.38
C LYS A 115 8.69 18.87 -12.86
N ALA A 116 7.58 18.47 -12.24
CA ALA A 116 7.46 18.40 -10.79
C ALA A 116 8.45 17.38 -10.20
N MET A 117 8.60 16.21 -10.82
CA MET A 117 9.56 15.18 -10.40
C MET A 117 11.01 15.70 -10.36
N GLU A 118 11.42 16.52 -11.34
CA GLU A 118 12.75 17.15 -11.31
C GLU A 118 12.91 18.17 -10.18
N GLN A 119 11.83 18.82 -9.73
CA GLN A 119 11.88 19.70 -8.55
C GLN A 119 12.05 18.91 -7.25
N TRP A 120 11.55 17.66 -7.21
CA TRP A 120 11.71 16.77 -6.06
C TRP A 120 13.08 16.07 -6.02
N ARG A 121 13.81 16.00 -7.15
CA ARG A 121 15.11 15.32 -7.21
C ARG A 121 16.11 15.80 -6.14
N PRO A 122 16.36 17.11 -5.94
CA PRO A 122 17.27 17.58 -4.90
C PRO A 122 16.83 17.19 -3.49
N MET A 123 15.52 17.17 -3.24
CA MET A 123 14.96 16.75 -1.95
C MET A 123 15.29 15.28 -1.65
N VAL A 124 15.08 14.39 -2.63
CA VAL A 124 15.42 12.97 -2.49
C VAL A 124 16.92 12.77 -2.33
N GLN A 125 17.74 13.50 -3.10
CA GLN A 125 19.21 13.44 -2.98
C GLN A 125 19.68 13.87 -1.59
N ASN A 126 19.11 14.93 -1.03
CA ASN A 126 19.44 15.37 0.32
C ASN A 126 19.03 14.33 1.36
N ALA A 127 17.83 13.73 1.24
CA ALA A 127 17.40 12.66 2.15
C ALA A 127 18.34 11.44 2.09
N VAL A 128 18.76 11.04 0.89
CA VAL A 128 19.75 9.96 0.71
C VAL A 128 21.09 10.35 1.35
N GLN A 129 21.61 11.55 1.07
CA GLN A 129 22.89 11.99 1.61
C GLN A 129 22.87 11.99 3.13
N SER A 130 21.83 12.55 3.77
CA SER A 130 21.74 12.60 5.23
C SER A 130 21.72 11.20 5.87
N LEU A 131 21.00 10.23 5.30
CA LEU A 131 20.99 8.86 5.83
C LEU A 131 22.36 8.17 5.66
N LEU A 132 23.08 8.48 4.57
CA LEU A 132 24.41 7.93 4.34
C LEU A 132 25.47 8.58 5.23
N ASP A 133 25.38 9.90 5.49
CA ASP A 133 26.28 10.62 6.39
C ASP A 133 26.16 10.05 7.82
N GLU A 134 24.93 9.84 8.32
CA GLU A 134 24.68 9.21 9.63
C GLU A 134 25.24 7.77 9.72
N ALA A 135 25.15 7.01 8.62
CA ALA A 135 25.73 5.69 8.52
C ALA A 135 27.26 5.72 8.50
N GLU A 136 27.86 6.68 7.80
CA GLU A 136 29.32 6.87 7.72
C GLU A 136 29.91 7.24 9.08
N GLU A 137 29.29 8.18 9.81
CA GLU A 137 29.71 8.59 11.16
C GLU A 137 29.74 7.40 12.14
N ARG A 138 28.76 6.50 12.03
CA ARG A 138 28.66 5.28 12.84
C ARG A 138 29.61 4.17 12.37
N GLY A 139 30.05 4.20 11.11
CA GLY A 139 30.93 3.19 10.49
C GLY A 139 30.25 1.86 10.16
N THR A 140 28.94 1.72 10.40
CA THR A 140 28.13 0.52 10.12
C THR A 140 26.70 0.91 9.81
N MET A 141 26.01 0.10 8.99
CA MET A 141 24.62 0.35 8.58
C MET A 141 23.85 -0.96 8.38
N ASP A 142 22.64 -1.03 8.93
CA ASP A 142 21.59 -1.96 8.50
C ASP A 142 20.85 -1.32 7.33
N ALA A 143 21.07 -1.82 6.12
CA ALA A 143 20.50 -1.22 4.90
C ALA A 143 18.97 -1.12 4.91
N MET A 144 18.27 -1.97 5.66
CA MET A 144 16.82 -1.88 5.79
C MET A 144 16.43 -0.82 6.82
N LYS A 145 16.91 -0.97 8.06
CA LYS A 145 16.50 -0.11 9.18
C LYS A 145 17.01 1.32 9.05
N ASP A 146 18.26 1.46 8.64
CA ASP A 146 18.95 2.75 8.61
C ASP A 146 18.77 3.49 7.26
N PHE A 147 18.33 2.81 6.18
CA PHE A 147 18.22 3.44 4.85
C PHE A 147 16.90 3.19 4.13
N ALA A 148 16.56 1.93 3.81
CA ALA A 148 15.42 1.62 2.93
C ALA A 148 14.05 1.98 3.54
N ILE A 149 13.87 1.75 4.84
CA ILE A 149 12.66 2.13 5.57
C ILE A 149 12.56 3.66 5.76
N PRO A 150 13.59 4.37 6.27
CA PRO A 150 13.48 5.80 6.51
C PRO A 150 13.34 6.64 5.23
N LEU A 151 14.04 6.31 4.14
CA LEU A 151 14.08 7.14 2.94
C LEU A 151 12.70 7.50 2.37
N PRO A 152 11.79 6.56 2.04
CA PRO A 152 10.48 6.90 1.49
C PRO A 152 9.63 7.72 2.46
N LEU A 153 9.71 7.45 3.77
CA LEU A 153 8.98 8.21 4.79
C LEU A 153 9.42 9.66 4.85
N LEU A 154 10.73 9.92 4.80
CA LEU A 154 11.29 11.27 4.76
C LEU A 154 10.83 12.03 3.52
N VAL A 155 10.86 11.37 2.36
CA VAL A 155 10.43 11.95 1.09
C VAL A 155 8.93 12.29 1.13
N ILE A 156 8.07 11.37 1.57
CA ILE A 156 6.62 11.60 1.65
C ILE A 156 6.28 12.71 2.65
N ALA A 157 6.87 12.67 3.86
CA ALA A 157 6.62 13.69 4.88
C ALA A 157 6.98 15.09 4.35
N GLN A 158 8.09 15.21 3.63
CA GLN A 158 8.49 16.48 3.04
C GLN A 158 7.61 16.90 1.85
N MET A 159 7.16 15.95 1.01
CA MET A 159 6.17 16.23 -0.04
C MET A 159 4.84 16.74 0.53
N MET A 160 4.44 16.23 1.70
CA MET A 160 3.23 16.65 2.42
C MET A 160 3.44 17.95 3.23
N GLY A 161 4.64 18.53 3.21
CA GLY A 161 4.97 19.74 3.95
C GLY A 161 4.95 19.55 5.47
N MET A 162 5.12 18.32 5.95
CA MET A 162 5.09 18.01 7.38
C MET A 162 6.34 18.53 8.10
N PRO A 163 6.21 19.03 9.33
CA PRO A 163 7.35 19.42 10.16
C PRO A 163 8.33 18.25 10.37
N ASN A 164 9.63 18.54 10.28
CA ASN A 164 10.66 17.51 10.48
C ASN A 164 10.61 16.87 11.88
N GLN A 165 10.10 17.60 12.88
CA GLN A 165 9.98 17.12 14.26
C GLN A 165 8.93 16.00 14.41
N ASP A 166 7.98 15.89 13.48
CA ASP A 166 6.88 14.90 13.54
C ASP A 166 7.24 13.59 12.83
N ARG A 167 8.43 13.51 12.20
CA ARG A 167 8.85 12.37 11.36
C ARG A 167 8.77 11.02 12.06
N THR A 168 9.12 10.95 13.35
CA THR A 168 9.06 9.70 14.12
C THR A 168 7.61 9.25 14.32
N PHE A 169 6.73 10.18 14.68
CA PHE A 169 5.31 9.90 14.85
C PHE A 169 4.66 9.47 13.52
N ILE A 170 4.95 10.17 12.43
CA ILE A 170 4.46 9.81 11.08
C ILE A 170 4.97 8.43 10.65
N ARG A 171 6.22 8.09 11.00
CA ARG A 171 6.76 6.75 10.75
C ARG A 171 5.97 5.67 11.47
N GLU A 172 5.70 5.84 12.77
CA GLU A 172 4.92 4.88 13.56
C GLU A 172 3.52 4.68 12.96
N LEU A 173 2.86 5.76 12.56
CA LEU A 173 1.56 5.69 11.88
C LEU A 173 1.66 4.96 10.53
N ALA A 174 2.69 5.23 9.74
CA ALA A 174 2.90 4.58 8.46
C ALA A 174 3.23 3.08 8.59
N GLU A 175 3.99 2.70 9.62
CA GLU A 175 4.30 1.30 9.93
C GLU A 175 3.03 0.51 10.26
N ASN A 176 2.10 1.12 10.99
CA ASN A 176 0.78 0.54 11.26
C ASN A 176 -0.05 0.32 9.99
N LEU A 177 0.06 1.19 8.98
CA LEU A 177 -0.60 0.99 7.68
C LEU A 177 -0.04 -0.20 6.89
N LEU A 178 1.19 -0.64 7.17
CA LEU A 178 1.81 -1.80 6.52
C LEU A 178 1.18 -3.13 6.94
N PHE A 179 0.27 -3.15 7.91
CA PHE A 179 -0.54 -4.33 8.25
C PHE A 179 -1.63 -4.62 7.22
N LEU A 180 -1.88 -3.68 6.29
CA LEU A 180 -2.76 -3.91 5.16
C LEU A 180 -2.26 -5.09 4.31
N GLY A 181 -3.10 -6.12 4.14
CA GLY A 181 -2.80 -7.28 3.31
C GLY A 181 -1.82 -8.29 3.92
N ARG A 182 -1.47 -8.17 5.21
CA ARG A 182 -0.69 -9.19 5.91
C ARG A 182 -1.56 -10.34 6.44
N GLY A 183 -0.92 -11.41 6.90
CA GLY A 183 -1.55 -12.67 7.30
C GLY A 183 -1.93 -12.79 8.78
N GLU A 184 -1.52 -11.85 9.64
CA GLU A 184 -1.80 -11.89 11.07
C GLU A 184 -3.31 -11.70 11.34
N LEU A 185 -3.84 -12.40 12.35
CA LEU A 185 -5.28 -12.40 12.66
C LEU A 185 -5.75 -11.09 13.30
N ASP A 186 -4.89 -10.48 14.12
CA ASP A 186 -5.12 -9.25 14.89
C ASP A 186 -4.73 -7.97 14.11
N ARG A 187 -4.41 -8.10 12.82
CA ARG A 187 -3.87 -7.02 11.99
C ARG A 187 -4.81 -5.81 11.81
N MET A 188 -6.09 -5.95 12.11
CA MET A 188 -7.06 -4.86 11.96
C MET A 188 -6.91 -3.79 13.05
N GLN A 189 -6.47 -4.17 14.24
CA GLN A 189 -6.20 -3.24 15.33
C GLN A 189 -5.07 -2.24 14.99
N PRO A 190 -3.83 -2.66 14.68
CA PRO A 190 -2.77 -1.72 14.32
C PRO A 190 -3.14 -0.90 13.08
N LEU A 191 -3.79 -1.52 12.08
CA LEU A 191 -4.25 -0.81 10.89
C LEU A 191 -5.24 0.32 11.23
N THR A 192 -6.21 0.05 12.11
CA THR A 192 -7.18 1.04 12.57
C THR A 192 -6.51 2.16 13.36
N ASP A 193 -5.56 1.83 14.23
CA ASP A 193 -4.80 2.82 15.01
C ASP A 193 -3.95 3.72 14.11
N GLY A 194 -3.33 3.15 13.07
CA GLY A 194 -2.61 3.89 12.03
C GLY A 194 -3.53 4.85 11.26
N ILE A 195 -4.71 4.39 10.83
CA ILE A 195 -5.69 5.22 10.13
C ILE A 195 -6.18 6.37 11.01
N LYS A 196 -6.61 6.07 12.24
CA LYS A 196 -7.11 7.09 13.18
C LYS A 196 -6.04 8.11 13.52
N GLY A 197 -4.84 7.66 13.88
CA GLY A 197 -3.74 8.57 14.19
C GLY A 197 -3.32 9.43 13.00
N LEU A 198 -3.34 8.88 11.78
CA LEU A 198 -3.08 9.66 10.57
C LEU A 198 -4.17 10.72 10.35
N LEU A 199 -5.45 10.37 10.51
CA LEU A 199 -6.56 11.32 10.39
C LEU A 199 -6.51 12.40 11.47
N ASP A 200 -6.24 12.04 12.72
CA ASP A 200 -6.11 12.98 13.84
C ASP A 200 -4.98 13.99 13.59
N TYR A 201 -3.88 13.54 12.97
CA TYR A 201 -2.75 14.38 12.61
C TYR A 201 -3.04 15.26 11.37
N LEU A 202 -3.61 14.68 10.31
CA LEU A 202 -3.79 15.37 9.03
C LEU A 202 -5.01 16.29 9.00
N SER A 203 -6.10 15.95 9.69
CA SER A 203 -7.35 16.72 9.60
C SER A 203 -7.17 18.19 9.98
N PRO A 204 -6.48 18.54 11.08
CA PRO A 204 -6.22 19.94 11.42
C PRO A 204 -5.37 20.67 10.37
N ILE A 205 -4.39 19.99 9.77
CA ILE A 205 -3.52 20.54 8.72
C ILE A 205 -4.35 20.82 7.46
N VAL A 206 -5.20 19.87 7.07
CA VAL A 206 -6.10 20.03 5.92
C VAL A 206 -7.09 21.18 6.18
N ASP A 207 -7.71 21.24 7.35
CA ASP A 207 -8.64 22.32 7.73
C ASP A 207 -7.99 23.70 7.69
N GLU A 208 -6.73 23.80 8.11
CA GLU A 208 -5.95 25.03 8.00
C GLU A 208 -5.68 25.38 6.53
N ARG A 209 -5.24 24.42 5.71
CA ARG A 209 -4.94 24.61 4.28
C ARG A 209 -6.17 24.96 3.45
N VAL A 210 -7.34 24.44 3.80
CA VAL A 210 -8.60 24.84 3.16
C VAL A 210 -8.91 26.31 3.42
N LYS A 211 -8.59 26.82 4.62
CA LYS A 211 -8.76 28.25 4.96
C LYS A 211 -7.64 29.11 4.37
N ASN A 212 -6.42 28.59 4.31
CA ASN A 212 -5.19 29.27 3.89
C ASN A 212 -4.41 28.40 2.88
N PRO A 213 -4.82 28.38 1.59
CA PRO A 213 -4.26 27.45 0.59
C PRO A 213 -2.81 27.72 0.18
N GLY A 214 -2.21 28.83 0.64
CA GLY A 214 -0.88 29.27 0.22
C GLY A 214 -0.92 30.16 -1.02
#